data_AF-A0A0X8B0N8-F1
#
_entry.id   AF-A0A0X8B0N8-F1
#
_cell.length_a   1.000
_cell.length_b   1.000
_cell.length_c   1.000
_cell.angle_alpha   90.00
_cell.angle_beta   90.00
_cell.angle_gamma   90.00
#
_symmetry.space_group_name_H-M   'P 1'
#
loop_
_entity.id
_entity.type
_entity.pdbx_description
1 polymer ?
#
loop_
_entity_poly.entity_id
_entity_poly.type
_entity_poly.pdbx_seq_one_letter_code
_entity_poly.pdbx_strand_id
1 'polypeptide(L)'
;MLPFSFCTVLLATYFATSLADVSPREGQVIASCLDRVGGMTYENAERLQRYKQWADNYEEFPCFTNCYLNKLSTLYKENSGFNETAVIEQFGKEVHKVCQRRLSEGRDACDIAYNGFHCLVTMLDDPFVHIDRLPNITTEARTVMKDCLRPYDRSLYNRIKEYSKLPTREPIRCYTKCIVDNLQLLNPINRHWNIASLRHHLNIRFEKGSMKHCHALTPHRKRNACAWVFRELTCFMQSKPK
;
A
#
# COMPACT_ATOMS: atom_id res chain seq x y z
N MET A 1 -16.40 -19.05 0.36
CA MET A 1 -16.96 -18.42 -0.84
C MET A 1 -17.31 -16.98 -0.46
N LEU A 2 -16.47 -16.04 -0.86
CA LEU A 2 -16.61 -14.60 -0.63
C LEU A 2 -16.66 -13.97 -2.03
N PRO A 3 -17.56 -13.00 -2.31
CA PRO A 3 -17.64 -12.43 -3.63
C PRO A 3 -16.39 -11.58 -3.87
N PHE A 4 -15.55 -12.07 -4.78
CA PHE A 4 -14.47 -11.33 -5.40
C PHE A 4 -15.07 -10.13 -6.14
N SER A 5 -15.01 -8.96 -5.53
CA SER A 5 -15.15 -7.69 -6.24
C SER A 5 -14.60 -6.57 -5.35
N PHE A 6 -13.80 -5.68 -5.94
CA PHE A 6 -13.31 -4.39 -5.38
C PHE A 6 -11.95 -4.26 -4.67
N CYS A 7 -11.07 -5.27 -4.62
CA CYS A 7 -9.67 -5.04 -4.19
C CYS A 7 -8.63 -5.09 -5.33
N THR A 8 -9.03 -5.46 -6.54
CA THR A 8 -8.12 -5.57 -7.71
C THR A 8 -8.13 -4.39 -8.67
N VAL A 9 -9.12 -3.48 -8.60
CA VAL A 9 -9.32 -2.45 -9.66
C VAL A 9 -8.55 -1.13 -9.42
N LEU A 10 -7.82 -1.01 -8.31
CA LEU A 10 -6.89 0.12 -8.08
C LEU A 10 -5.44 -0.34 -7.89
N LEU A 11 -5.10 -1.52 -8.41
CA LEU A 11 -3.79 -2.18 -8.27
C LEU A 11 -3.19 -2.61 -9.62
N ALA A 12 -2.98 -1.69 -10.55
CA ALA A 12 -2.00 -1.90 -11.62
C ALA A 12 -1.54 -0.58 -12.25
N THR A 13 -0.31 -0.18 -11.97
CA THR A 13 0.41 0.78 -12.82
C THR A 13 0.93 0.04 -14.06
N TYR A 14 0.72 0.65 -15.25
CA TYR A 14 1.42 0.56 -16.55
C TYR A 14 0.56 0.12 -17.77
N PHE A 15 0.20 1.16 -18.55
CA PHE A 15 -0.01 1.28 -20.00
C PHE A 15 -1.11 0.50 -20.75
N ALA A 16 -1.90 1.33 -21.46
CA ALA A 16 -2.66 1.06 -22.69
C ALA A 16 -3.73 -0.04 -22.59
N THR A 17 -4.99 0.37 -22.74
CA THR A 17 -6.20 -0.46 -22.55
C THR A 17 -6.41 -0.76 -21.05
N SER A 18 -7.39 -0.20 -20.37
CA SER A 18 -8.80 -0.38 -20.71
C SER A 18 -9.69 0.19 -19.59
N LEU A 19 -10.88 0.61 -19.97
CA LEU A 19 -12.07 0.60 -19.12
C LEU A 19 -12.57 -0.85 -18.84
N ALA A 20 -11.74 -1.89 -18.99
CA ALA A 20 -12.20 -3.29 -19.04
C ALA A 20 -12.26 -4.00 -17.69
N ASP A 21 -11.83 -3.38 -16.60
CA ASP A 21 -12.04 -3.92 -15.24
C ASP A 21 -13.19 -3.23 -14.49
N VAL A 22 -13.92 -2.34 -15.16
CA VAL A 22 -15.13 -1.72 -14.64
C VAL A 22 -16.30 -2.65 -14.94
N SER A 23 -17.01 -3.11 -13.90
CA SER A 23 -18.20 -3.93 -14.13
C SER A 23 -19.22 -3.16 -14.99
N PRO A 24 -20.02 -3.81 -15.86
CA PRO A 24 -20.99 -3.09 -16.69
C PRO A 24 -21.91 -2.16 -15.89
N ARG A 25 -22.26 -2.57 -14.66
CA ARG A 25 -23.04 -1.78 -13.72
C ARG A 25 -22.29 -0.53 -13.24
N GLU A 26 -21.03 -0.67 -12.86
CA GLU A 26 -20.21 0.46 -12.41
C GLU A 26 -19.97 1.46 -13.55
N GLY A 27 -19.75 0.96 -14.78
CA GLY A 27 -19.61 1.80 -15.97
C GLY A 27 -20.85 2.65 -16.23
N GLN A 28 -22.05 2.05 -16.06
CA GLN A 28 -23.32 2.77 -16.15
C GLN A 28 -23.47 3.84 -15.05
N VAL A 29 -23.05 3.53 -13.82
CA VAL A 29 -23.09 4.50 -12.71
C VAL A 29 -22.17 5.68 -12.99
N ILE A 30 -20.93 5.42 -13.40
CA ILE A 30 -19.93 6.43 -13.77
C ILE A 30 -20.48 7.32 -14.88
N ALA A 31 -21.00 6.73 -15.96
CA ALA A 31 -21.59 7.48 -17.07
C ALA A 31 -22.72 8.39 -16.57
N SER A 32 -23.66 7.86 -15.78
CA SER A 32 -24.79 8.69 -15.27
C SER A 32 -24.34 9.82 -14.35
N CYS A 33 -23.25 9.63 -13.58
CA CYS A 33 -22.70 10.67 -12.72
C CYS A 33 -21.92 11.74 -13.50
N LEU A 34 -21.42 11.41 -14.70
CA LEU A 34 -20.78 12.36 -15.61
C LEU A 34 -21.76 13.10 -16.53
N ASP A 35 -23.03 12.67 -16.65
CA ASP A 35 -24.00 13.31 -17.57
C ASP A 35 -24.11 14.83 -17.38
N ARG A 36 -23.96 15.31 -16.15
CA ARG A 36 -24.03 16.74 -15.81
C ARG A 36 -22.80 17.55 -16.25
N VAL A 37 -21.71 16.88 -16.63
CA VAL A 37 -20.43 17.47 -17.04
C VAL A 37 -20.02 17.03 -18.46
N GLY A 38 -21.01 16.75 -19.31
CA GLY A 38 -20.81 16.39 -20.72
C GLY A 38 -20.73 14.89 -20.99
N GLY A 39 -20.99 14.04 -20.00
CA GLY A 39 -21.07 12.58 -20.14
C GLY A 39 -19.71 11.90 -20.27
N MET A 40 -19.73 10.62 -20.65
CA MET A 40 -18.53 9.81 -20.79
C MET A 40 -17.82 10.10 -22.12
N THR A 41 -16.84 11.00 -22.10
CA THR A 41 -15.94 11.32 -23.22
C THR A 41 -14.54 10.74 -22.98
N TYR A 42 -13.69 10.72 -24.02
CA TYR A 42 -12.28 10.32 -23.86
C TYR A 42 -11.54 11.20 -22.85
N GLU A 43 -11.71 12.52 -22.94
CA GLU A 43 -11.12 13.49 -22.01
C GLU A 43 -11.60 13.24 -20.57
N ASN A 44 -12.91 13.04 -20.37
CA ASN A 44 -13.45 12.77 -19.04
C ASN A 44 -12.94 11.43 -18.47
N ALA A 45 -12.75 10.42 -19.32
CA ALA A 45 -12.13 9.17 -18.92
C ALA A 45 -10.67 9.35 -18.47
N GLU A 46 -9.86 10.13 -19.20
CA GLU A 46 -8.47 10.42 -18.81
C GLU A 46 -8.39 11.19 -17.48
N ARG A 47 -9.31 12.12 -17.24
CA ARG A 47 -9.39 12.85 -15.98
C ARG A 47 -9.75 11.91 -14.81
N LEU A 48 -10.74 11.04 -14.98
CA LEU A 48 -11.12 10.02 -13.99
C LEU A 48 -9.97 9.05 -13.68
N GLN A 49 -9.17 8.66 -14.68
CA GLN A 49 -8.02 7.78 -14.47
C GLN A 49 -6.98 8.37 -13.50
N ARG A 50 -6.94 9.71 -13.39
CA ARG A 50 -6.03 10.43 -12.50
C ARG A 50 -6.72 10.90 -11.21
N TYR A 51 -7.86 10.31 -10.83
CA TYR A 51 -8.62 10.68 -9.62
C TYR A 51 -7.75 10.86 -8.37
N LYS A 52 -6.82 9.93 -8.09
CA LYS A 52 -5.89 10.00 -6.94
C LYS A 52 -4.88 11.16 -6.98
N GLN A 53 -4.77 11.82 -8.14
CA GLN A 53 -3.85 12.95 -8.38
C GLN A 53 -4.59 14.28 -8.32
N TRP A 54 -5.92 14.27 -8.16
CA TRP A 54 -6.68 15.49 -7.95
C TRP A 54 -6.27 16.12 -6.63
N ALA A 55 -6.51 17.42 -6.50
CA ALA A 55 -6.13 18.14 -5.28
C ALA A 55 -7.04 17.72 -4.12
N ASP A 56 -6.46 17.62 -2.92
CA ASP A 56 -7.14 17.16 -1.71
C ASP A 56 -8.44 17.90 -1.38
N ASN A 57 -8.60 19.13 -1.84
CA ASN A 57 -9.73 20.02 -1.56
C ASN A 57 -10.47 20.48 -2.83
N TYR A 58 -10.23 19.84 -3.97
CA TYR A 58 -10.87 20.20 -5.22
C TYR A 58 -11.18 18.96 -6.05
N GLU A 59 -12.48 18.70 -6.21
CA GLU A 59 -12.99 17.67 -7.09
C GLU A 59 -13.11 18.22 -8.52
N GLU A 60 -12.38 17.60 -9.46
CA GLU A 60 -12.37 18.03 -10.87
C GLU A 60 -13.76 17.92 -11.54
N PHE A 61 -14.59 16.97 -11.11
CA PHE A 61 -15.99 16.84 -11.54
C PHE A 61 -16.92 17.15 -10.38
N PRO A 62 -17.64 18.29 -10.40
CA PRO A 62 -18.46 18.72 -9.27
C PRO A 62 -19.44 17.63 -8.77
N CYS A 63 -19.27 17.22 -7.51
CA CYS A 63 -20.12 16.26 -6.80
C CYS A 63 -20.15 14.85 -7.42
N PHE A 64 -19.15 14.48 -8.22
CA PHE A 64 -19.07 13.18 -8.86
C PHE A 64 -18.98 12.04 -7.83
N THR A 65 -18.15 12.20 -6.81
CA THR A 65 -17.85 11.18 -5.80
C THR A 65 -19.07 10.86 -4.95
N ASN A 66 -19.84 11.88 -4.54
CA ASN A 66 -21.11 11.67 -3.85
C ASN A 66 -22.09 10.87 -4.71
N CYS A 67 -22.27 11.26 -5.98
CA CYS A 67 -23.12 10.52 -6.92
C CYS A 67 -22.69 9.05 -7.06
N TYR A 68 -21.40 8.83 -7.28
CA TYR A 68 -20.81 7.51 -7.48
C TYR A 68 -21.00 6.61 -6.25
N LEU A 69 -20.61 7.10 -5.07
CA LEU A 69 -20.69 6.33 -3.83
C LEU A 69 -22.12 6.01 -3.44
N ASN A 70 -23.04 6.97 -3.57
CA ASN A 70 -24.43 6.77 -3.17
C ASN A 70 -25.13 5.67 -4.00
N LYS A 71 -24.74 5.53 -5.28
CA LYS A 71 -25.32 4.57 -6.24
C LYS A 71 -24.69 3.17 -6.19
N LEU A 72 -23.39 3.07 -5.92
CA LEU A 72 -22.66 1.80 -6.06
C LEU A 72 -22.16 1.22 -4.74
N SER A 73 -21.93 2.06 -3.74
CA SER A 73 -21.17 1.67 -2.57
C SER A 73 -22.04 1.43 -1.34
N THR A 74 -21.65 0.46 -0.53
CA THR A 74 -22.13 0.28 0.85
C THR A 74 -21.32 1.12 1.84
N LEU A 75 -20.20 1.71 1.40
CA LEU A 75 -19.30 2.50 2.23
C LEU A 75 -19.88 3.84 2.66
N TYR A 76 -20.80 4.41 1.89
CA TYR A 76 -21.26 5.78 2.08
C TYR A 76 -22.71 5.94 1.62
N LYS A 77 -23.48 6.72 2.39
CA LYS A 77 -24.79 7.23 1.99
C LYS A 77 -24.88 8.71 2.32
N GLU A 78 -25.45 9.49 1.41
CA GLU A 78 -25.55 10.94 1.54
C GLU A 78 -26.14 11.40 2.89
N ASN A 79 -27.17 10.70 3.37
CA ASN A 79 -27.86 11.07 4.61
C ASN A 79 -27.17 10.58 5.89
N SER A 80 -26.21 9.66 5.81
CA SER A 80 -25.58 9.03 6.99
C SER A 80 -24.06 9.06 6.97
N GLY A 81 -23.43 9.58 5.92
CA GLY A 81 -21.99 9.61 5.76
C GLY A 81 -21.37 8.23 5.51
N PHE A 82 -20.08 8.11 5.85
CA PHE A 82 -19.33 6.86 5.71
C PHE A 82 -19.68 5.86 6.80
N ASN A 83 -19.88 4.60 6.41
CA ASN A 83 -20.05 3.47 7.32
C ASN A 83 -18.67 2.98 7.79
N GLU A 84 -18.35 3.22 9.06
CA GLU A 84 -17.05 2.85 9.66
C GLU A 84 -16.71 1.38 9.46
N THR A 85 -17.64 0.47 9.75
CA THR A 85 -17.43 -0.98 9.61
C THR A 85 -17.08 -1.34 8.17
N ALA A 86 -17.85 -0.86 7.19
CA ALA A 86 -17.60 -1.13 5.78
C ALA A 86 -16.27 -0.52 5.31
N VAL A 87 -15.91 0.67 5.78
CA VAL A 87 -14.61 1.31 5.48
C VAL A 87 -13.45 0.49 6.04
N ILE A 88 -13.54 0.03 7.28
CA ILE A 88 -12.51 -0.81 7.91
C ILE A 88 -12.41 -2.17 7.20
N GLU A 89 -13.53 -2.78 6.82
CA GLU A 89 -13.54 -4.04 6.09
C GLU A 89 -12.89 -3.91 4.70
N GLN A 90 -13.18 -2.83 3.98
CA GLN A 90 -12.70 -2.66 2.60
C GLN A 90 -11.28 -2.09 2.52
N PHE A 91 -10.92 -1.10 3.35
CA PHE A 91 -9.63 -0.41 3.30
C PHE A 91 -8.69 -0.79 4.45
N GLY A 92 -9.19 -1.48 5.48
CA GLY A 92 -8.40 -1.80 6.66
C GLY A 92 -8.31 -0.66 7.67
N LYS A 93 -8.06 -1.04 8.92
CA LYS A 93 -8.03 -0.15 10.09
C LYS A 93 -7.02 1.01 9.97
N GLU A 94 -5.86 0.77 9.37
CA GLU A 94 -4.79 1.77 9.28
C GLU A 94 -5.15 2.92 8.34
N VAL A 95 -5.81 2.64 7.21
CA VAL A 95 -6.33 3.70 6.33
C VAL A 95 -7.47 4.44 6.98
N HIS A 96 -8.41 3.71 7.62
CA HIS A 96 -9.48 4.34 8.38
C HIS A 96 -8.92 5.32 9.42
N LYS A 97 -7.90 4.91 10.19
CA LYS A 97 -7.27 5.74 11.21
C LYS A 97 -6.67 7.03 10.64
N VAL A 98 -5.96 6.95 9.50
CA VAL A 98 -5.36 8.13 8.85
C VAL A 98 -6.42 9.05 8.25
N CYS A 99 -7.48 8.47 7.68
CA CYS A 99 -8.53 9.22 7.01
C CYS A 99 -9.69 9.63 7.92
N GLN A 100 -9.72 9.23 9.19
CA GLN A 100 -10.87 9.38 10.08
C GLN A 100 -11.45 10.80 10.08
N ARG A 101 -10.59 11.81 10.17
CA ARG A 101 -11.00 13.22 10.12
C ARG A 101 -11.61 13.61 8.77
N ARG A 102 -11.03 13.12 7.65
CA ARG A 102 -11.49 13.42 6.29
C ARG A 102 -12.84 12.78 5.97
N LEU A 103 -13.19 11.68 6.62
CA LEU A 103 -14.47 10.98 6.41
C LEU A 103 -15.70 11.79 6.86
N SER A 104 -15.53 12.87 7.62
CA SER A 104 -16.62 13.75 8.06
C SER A 104 -16.37 15.24 7.79
N GLU A 105 -15.24 15.59 7.17
CA GLU A 105 -14.86 16.98 6.89
C GLU A 105 -15.47 17.44 5.56
N GLY A 106 -16.26 18.52 5.59
CA GLY A 106 -16.84 19.14 4.40
C GLY A 106 -17.99 20.08 4.74
N ARG A 107 -18.40 20.92 3.79
CA ARG A 107 -19.54 21.85 3.99
C ARG A 107 -20.88 21.23 3.61
N ASP A 108 -20.84 20.26 2.71
CA ASP A 108 -22.01 19.53 2.20
C ASP A 108 -21.65 18.06 1.92
N ALA A 109 -22.62 17.29 1.44
CA ALA A 109 -22.44 15.88 1.13
C ALA A 109 -21.40 15.63 0.03
N CYS A 110 -21.26 16.54 -0.94
CA CYS A 110 -20.27 16.44 -2.02
C CYS A 110 -18.85 16.56 -1.47
N ASP A 111 -18.61 17.61 -0.67
CA ASP A 111 -17.32 17.84 0.00
C ASP A 111 -16.95 16.65 0.90
N ILE A 112 -17.90 16.17 1.73
CA ILE A 112 -17.67 15.03 2.65
C ILE A 112 -17.32 13.77 1.86
N ALA A 113 -18.10 13.44 0.83
CA ALA A 113 -17.88 12.25 0.01
C ALA A 113 -16.51 12.30 -0.69
N TYR A 114 -16.17 13.45 -1.30
CA TYR A 114 -14.90 13.64 -1.98
C TYR A 114 -13.72 13.55 -1.02
N ASN A 115 -13.70 14.37 0.03
CA ASN A 115 -12.59 14.42 1.00
C ASN A 115 -12.33 13.05 1.62
N GLY A 116 -13.39 12.37 2.05
CA GLY A 116 -13.31 11.04 2.64
C GLY A 116 -12.77 10.01 1.66
N PHE A 117 -13.43 9.85 0.51
CA PHE A 117 -13.07 8.80 -0.44
C PHE A 117 -11.72 9.06 -1.12
N HIS A 118 -11.41 10.31 -1.49
CA HIS A 118 -10.11 10.70 -2.01
C HIS A 118 -8.99 10.34 -1.03
N CYS A 119 -9.17 10.59 0.28
CA CYS A 119 -8.22 10.13 1.30
C CYS A 119 -8.10 8.60 1.29
N LEU A 120 -9.22 7.87 1.36
CA LEU A 120 -9.21 6.40 1.43
C LEU A 120 -8.45 5.77 0.26
N VAL A 121 -8.72 6.21 -0.98
CA VAL A 121 -8.07 5.64 -2.17
C VAL A 121 -6.61 6.07 -2.31
N THR A 122 -6.26 7.28 -1.91
CA THR A 122 -4.88 7.79 -1.97
C THR A 122 -3.99 7.10 -0.95
N MET A 123 -4.51 6.88 0.27
CA MET A 123 -3.76 6.20 1.34
C MET A 123 -3.52 4.71 1.06
N LEU A 124 -4.18 4.10 0.06
CA LEU A 124 -3.85 2.73 -0.36
C LEU A 124 -2.42 2.61 -0.87
N ASP A 125 -1.90 3.65 -1.52
CA ASP A 125 -0.57 3.70 -2.10
C ASP A 125 0.46 4.40 -1.19
N ASP A 126 0.04 4.93 -0.04
CA ASP A 126 0.94 5.58 0.89
C ASP A 126 1.93 4.54 1.48
N PRO A 127 3.25 4.80 1.40
CA PRO A 127 4.28 3.85 1.83
C PRO A 127 4.26 3.59 3.34
N PHE A 128 3.88 4.57 4.16
CA PHE A 128 3.86 4.45 5.61
C PHE A 128 2.66 3.63 6.05
N VAL A 129 1.50 3.87 5.42
CA VAL A 129 0.31 3.02 5.57
C VAL A 129 0.58 1.60 5.08
N HIS A 130 1.31 1.44 3.97
CA HIS A 130 1.71 0.11 3.50
C HIS A 130 2.58 -0.63 4.54
N ILE A 131 3.53 0.07 5.18
CA ILE A 131 4.31 -0.50 6.30
C ILE A 131 3.39 -0.86 7.48
N ASP A 132 2.42 -0.01 7.81
CA ASP A 132 1.43 -0.28 8.87
C ASP A 132 0.46 -1.41 8.53
N ARG A 133 0.40 -1.88 7.29
CA ARG A 133 -0.44 -3.04 6.93
C ARG A 133 0.31 -4.36 6.92
N LEU A 134 1.64 -4.35 7.07
CA LEU A 134 2.44 -5.57 7.02
C LEU A 134 2.01 -6.55 8.12
N PRO A 135 1.52 -7.76 7.77
CA PRO A 135 1.05 -8.71 8.76
C PRO A 135 2.24 -9.30 9.53
N ASN A 136 1.98 -9.73 10.76
CA ASN A 136 2.91 -10.53 11.55
C ASN A 136 4.28 -9.88 11.83
N ILE A 137 4.34 -8.55 11.94
CA ILE A 137 5.54 -7.85 12.42
C ILE A 137 5.20 -7.00 13.64
N THR A 138 6.19 -6.74 14.49
CA THR A 138 6.01 -5.94 15.71
C THR A 138 5.79 -4.45 15.41
N THR A 139 5.16 -3.75 16.34
CA THR A 139 5.02 -2.28 16.30
C THR A 139 6.40 -1.60 16.19
N GLU A 140 7.39 -2.09 16.94
CA GLU A 140 8.77 -1.60 16.88
C GLU A 140 9.37 -1.75 15.48
N ALA A 141 9.20 -2.92 14.85
CA ALA A 141 9.68 -3.14 13.49
C ALA A 141 9.04 -2.16 12.49
N ARG A 142 7.74 -1.89 12.61
CA ARG A 142 7.05 -0.88 11.78
C ARG A 142 7.61 0.51 11.98
N THR A 143 7.84 0.92 13.23
CA THR A 143 8.45 2.22 13.55
C THR A 143 9.82 2.34 12.90
N VAL A 144 10.70 1.35 13.09
CA VAL A 144 12.04 1.34 12.47
C VAL A 144 11.96 1.36 10.94
N MET A 145 11.06 0.59 10.32
CA MET A 145 10.85 0.62 8.87
C MET A 145 10.50 2.03 8.39
N LYS A 146 9.57 2.71 9.07
CA LYS A 146 9.20 4.08 8.73
C LYS A 146 10.35 5.06 8.94
N ASP A 147 11.09 4.94 10.04
CA ASP A 147 12.26 5.77 10.34
C ASP A 147 13.38 5.59 9.33
N CYS A 148 13.63 4.36 8.90
CA CYS A 148 14.59 4.05 7.85
C CYS A 148 14.15 4.57 6.47
N LEU A 149 12.86 4.79 6.23
CA LEU A 149 12.34 5.31 4.95
C LEU A 149 12.43 6.84 4.85
N ARG A 150 12.20 7.55 5.96
CA ARG A 150 12.14 9.03 6.03
C ARG A 150 13.32 9.78 5.37
N PRO A 151 14.58 9.29 5.44
CA PRO A 151 15.72 9.99 4.83
C PRO A 151 15.77 9.96 3.30
N TYR A 152 14.98 9.11 2.64
CA TYR A 152 15.00 8.98 1.18
C TYR A 152 14.09 9.99 0.49
N ASP A 153 14.38 10.29 -0.78
CA ASP A 153 13.51 11.10 -1.62
C ASP A 153 12.12 10.48 -1.75
N ARG A 154 11.08 11.33 -1.71
CA ARG A 154 9.67 10.90 -1.85
C ARG A 154 9.41 10.14 -3.15
N SER A 155 10.18 10.38 -4.21
CA SER A 155 10.08 9.64 -5.48
C SER A 155 10.40 8.14 -5.32
N LEU A 156 11.18 7.76 -4.29
CA LEU A 156 11.55 6.37 -4.00
C LEU A 156 10.50 5.66 -3.13
N TYR A 157 9.60 6.38 -2.48
CA TYR A 157 8.62 5.80 -1.55
C TYR A 157 7.71 4.77 -2.22
N ASN A 158 7.30 5.04 -3.45
CA ASN A 158 6.47 4.13 -4.24
C ASN A 158 7.14 2.78 -4.52
N ARG A 159 8.46 2.68 -4.31
CA ARG A 159 9.23 1.44 -4.48
C ARG A 159 9.15 0.50 -3.27
N ILE A 160 8.56 0.95 -2.15
CA ILE A 160 8.31 0.10 -0.98
C ILE A 160 7.46 -1.12 -1.34
N LYS A 161 6.47 -0.96 -2.23
CA LYS A 161 5.63 -2.07 -2.69
C LYS A 161 6.42 -3.16 -3.43
N GLU A 162 7.58 -2.84 -4.01
CA GLU A 162 8.43 -3.81 -4.70
C GLU A 162 8.98 -4.88 -3.73
N TYR A 163 9.17 -4.58 -2.44
CA TYR A 163 9.69 -5.54 -1.45
C TYR A 163 8.77 -6.75 -1.26
N SER A 164 7.46 -6.60 -1.46
CA SER A 164 6.49 -7.71 -1.42
C SER A 164 6.79 -8.82 -2.44
N LYS A 165 7.47 -8.48 -3.53
CA LYS A 165 7.83 -9.39 -4.62
C LYS A 165 9.15 -10.12 -4.37
N LEU A 166 9.83 -9.84 -3.25
CA LEU A 166 11.13 -10.40 -2.89
C LEU A 166 12.15 -10.28 -4.05
N PRO A 167 12.41 -9.06 -4.55
CA PRO A 167 13.23 -8.85 -5.74
C PRO A 167 14.69 -9.25 -5.50
N THR A 168 15.41 -9.57 -6.58
CA THR A 168 16.82 -9.98 -6.52
C THR A 168 17.78 -8.84 -6.17
N ARG A 169 17.33 -7.59 -6.38
CA ARG A 169 18.06 -6.35 -6.04
C ARG A 169 17.19 -5.50 -5.13
N GLU A 170 17.85 -4.86 -4.17
CA GLU A 170 17.18 -4.01 -3.21
C GLU A 170 16.55 -2.79 -3.91
N PRO A 171 15.22 -2.58 -3.81
CA PRO A 171 14.56 -1.45 -4.44
C PRO A 171 15.10 -0.11 -3.96
N ILE A 172 15.17 0.08 -2.64
CA ILE A 172 15.67 1.30 -2.02
C ILE A 172 17.03 1.00 -1.41
N ARG A 173 18.09 1.55 -1.99
CA ARG A 173 19.49 1.25 -1.64
C ARG A 173 19.71 1.39 -0.13
N CYS A 174 20.14 0.31 0.54
CA CYS A 174 20.47 0.25 1.98
C CYS A 174 19.30 0.36 2.97
N TYR A 175 18.05 0.38 2.51
CA TYR A 175 16.87 0.43 3.38
C TYR A 175 16.77 -0.78 4.31
N THR A 176 16.95 -2.00 3.79
CA THR A 176 16.96 -3.24 4.57
C THR A 176 18.11 -3.28 5.57
N LYS A 177 19.29 -2.76 5.20
CA LYS A 177 20.40 -2.68 6.15
C LYS A 177 20.07 -1.75 7.33
N CYS A 178 19.47 -0.60 7.06
CA CYS A 178 19.02 0.32 8.11
C CYS A 178 18.09 -0.39 9.11
N ILE A 179 17.11 -1.15 8.60
CA ILE A 179 16.17 -1.92 9.46
C ILE A 179 16.93 -2.97 10.28
N VAL A 180 17.82 -3.72 9.63
CA VAL A 180 18.62 -4.78 10.27
C VAL A 180 19.50 -4.24 11.39
N ASP A 181 20.14 -3.09 11.18
CA ASP A 181 21.00 -2.46 12.18
C ASP A 181 20.17 -1.95 13.37
N ASN A 182 19.08 -1.23 13.12
CA ASN A 182 18.26 -0.60 14.18
C ASN A 182 17.49 -1.64 15.01
N LEU A 183 17.05 -2.75 14.41
CA LEU A 183 16.43 -3.87 15.12
C LEU A 183 17.44 -4.90 15.64
N GLN A 184 18.74 -4.64 15.49
CA GLN A 184 19.83 -5.54 15.93
C GLN A 184 19.65 -6.98 15.41
N LEU A 185 19.14 -7.13 14.18
CA LEU A 185 18.89 -8.43 13.56
C LEU A 185 20.18 -9.12 13.13
N LEU A 186 21.28 -8.38 13.09
CA LEU A 186 22.60 -8.85 12.72
C LEU A 186 23.61 -8.35 13.75
N ASN A 187 24.42 -9.25 14.29
CA ASN A 187 25.52 -8.86 15.17
C ASN A 187 26.61 -8.14 14.33
N PRO A 188 27.00 -6.92 14.69
CA PRO A 188 27.92 -6.12 13.89
C PRO A 188 29.36 -6.67 13.90
N ILE A 189 29.76 -7.39 14.95
CA ILE A 189 31.11 -7.91 15.15
C ILE A 189 31.31 -9.17 14.32
N ASN A 190 30.51 -10.21 14.59
CA ASN A 190 30.70 -11.53 14.01
C ASN A 190 29.82 -11.77 12.76
N ARG A 191 28.95 -10.82 12.40
CA ARG A 191 28.06 -10.88 11.24
C ARG A 191 27.13 -12.11 11.24
N HIS A 192 26.77 -12.61 12.42
CA HIS A 192 25.75 -13.64 12.57
C HIS A 192 24.39 -12.99 12.75
N TRP A 193 23.38 -13.59 12.12
CA TRP A 193 22.00 -13.18 12.29
C TRP A 193 21.48 -13.55 13.67
N ASN A 194 20.79 -12.61 14.30
CA ASN A 194 20.09 -12.85 15.55
C ASN A 194 18.73 -13.48 15.26
N ILE A 195 18.67 -14.80 15.38
CA ILE A 195 17.49 -15.60 15.01
C ILE A 195 16.31 -15.32 15.94
N ALA A 196 16.59 -15.05 17.21
CA ALA A 196 15.57 -14.66 18.17
C ALA A 196 14.94 -13.31 17.77
N SER A 197 15.75 -12.31 17.42
CA SER A 197 15.25 -11.01 16.97
C SER A 197 14.53 -11.09 15.62
N LEU A 198 15.01 -11.90 14.66
CA LEU A 198 14.31 -12.12 13.39
C LEU A 198 12.93 -12.73 13.58
N ARG A 199 12.80 -13.71 14.48
CA ARG A 199 11.51 -14.31 14.83
C ARG A 199 10.63 -13.34 15.60
N HIS A 200 11.19 -12.57 16.53
CA HIS A 200 10.43 -11.65 17.35
C HIS A 200 9.89 -10.47 16.52
N HIS A 201 10.74 -9.76 15.80
CA HIS A 201 10.36 -8.52 15.12
C HIS A 201 9.67 -8.75 13.78
N LEU A 202 10.12 -9.73 13.00
CA LEU A 202 9.70 -9.96 11.62
C LEU A 202 8.92 -11.28 11.42
N ASN A 203 8.73 -12.07 12.48
CA ASN A 203 8.09 -13.40 12.42
C ASN A 203 8.69 -14.34 11.35
N ILE A 204 9.99 -14.20 11.07
CA ILE A 204 10.67 -15.10 10.14
C ILE A 204 10.90 -16.44 10.83
N ARG A 205 10.39 -17.51 10.22
CA ARG A 205 10.59 -18.89 10.66
C ARG A 205 11.60 -19.56 9.72
N PHE A 206 12.58 -20.23 10.31
CA PHE A 206 13.67 -20.84 9.55
C PHE A 206 13.55 -22.36 9.60
N GLU A 207 13.72 -23.00 8.45
CA GLU A 207 13.98 -24.43 8.41
C GLU A 207 15.41 -24.75 8.85
N LYS A 208 15.61 -25.94 9.42
CA LYS A 208 16.95 -26.48 9.65
C LYS A 208 17.70 -26.55 8.32
N GLY A 209 18.83 -25.85 8.22
CA GLY A 209 19.70 -25.86 7.03
C GLY A 209 19.51 -24.67 6.07
N SER A 210 18.38 -23.96 6.12
CA SER A 210 18.10 -22.78 5.29
C SER A 210 19.17 -21.68 5.39
N MET A 211 19.68 -21.43 6.60
CA MET A 211 20.69 -20.41 6.83
C MET A 211 22.03 -20.71 6.15
N LYS A 212 22.49 -21.96 6.25
CA LYS A 212 23.75 -22.38 5.61
C LYS A 212 23.68 -22.21 4.09
N HIS A 213 22.52 -22.54 3.51
CA HIS A 213 22.27 -22.34 2.08
C HIS A 213 22.34 -20.86 1.69
N CYS A 214 21.58 -19.99 2.36
CA CYS A 214 21.58 -18.55 2.06
C CYS A 214 22.95 -17.88 2.30
N HIS A 215 23.71 -18.36 3.30
CA HIS A 215 25.10 -17.93 3.52
C HIS A 215 26.03 -18.31 2.37
N ALA A 216 25.87 -19.52 1.82
CA ALA A 216 26.65 -19.95 0.67
C ALA A 216 26.38 -19.11 -0.60
N LEU A 217 25.16 -18.55 -0.74
CA LEU A 217 24.79 -17.67 -1.86
C LEU A 217 25.38 -16.26 -1.77
N THR A 218 26.01 -15.89 -0.65
CA THR A 218 26.69 -14.59 -0.49
C THR A 218 28.17 -14.76 -0.16
N PRO A 219 28.96 -15.39 -1.06
CA PRO A 219 30.38 -15.71 -0.83
C PRO A 219 31.26 -14.46 -0.60
N HIS A 220 30.74 -13.26 -0.88
CA HIS A 220 31.44 -11.99 -0.71
C HIS A 220 30.66 -10.99 0.15
N ARG A 221 30.40 -11.35 1.42
CA ARG A 221 29.95 -10.42 2.48
C ARG A 221 30.89 -9.20 2.70
N LYS A 222 32.01 -9.10 1.98
CA LYS A 222 33.05 -8.07 2.11
C LYS A 222 32.90 -6.87 1.18
N ARG A 223 32.12 -6.94 0.08
CA ARG A 223 32.12 -5.86 -0.95
C ARG A 223 31.08 -4.77 -0.73
N ASN A 224 29.84 -5.14 -0.39
CA ASN A 224 28.75 -4.17 -0.21
C ASN A 224 27.78 -4.68 0.86
N ALA A 225 27.79 -4.00 2.02
CA ALA A 225 27.02 -4.40 3.18
C ALA A 225 25.51 -4.47 2.91
N CYS A 226 24.97 -3.44 2.25
CA CYS A 226 23.56 -3.36 1.92
C CYS A 226 23.13 -4.51 1.01
N ALA A 227 23.92 -4.78 -0.04
CA ALA A 227 23.58 -5.80 -1.03
C ALA A 227 23.62 -7.22 -0.48
N TRP A 228 24.55 -7.57 0.43
CA TRP A 228 24.58 -8.92 0.99
C TRP A 228 23.54 -9.11 2.10
N VAL A 229 23.33 -8.09 2.96
CA VAL A 229 22.31 -8.14 4.01
C VAL A 229 20.92 -8.32 3.39
N PHE A 230 20.60 -7.54 2.37
CA PHE A 230 19.35 -7.68 1.64
C PHE A 230 19.20 -9.08 1.03
N ARG A 231 20.19 -9.55 0.27
CA ARG A 231 20.13 -10.86 -0.39
C ARG A 231 19.96 -12.03 0.58
N GLU A 232 20.68 -12.03 1.69
CA GLU A 232 20.53 -13.08 2.70
C GLU A 232 19.15 -13.04 3.36
N LEU A 233 18.66 -11.85 3.75
CA LEU A 233 17.33 -11.72 4.36
C LEU A 233 16.23 -12.15 3.39
N THR A 234 16.29 -11.73 2.12
CA THR A 234 15.36 -12.14 1.08
C THR A 234 15.38 -13.66 0.90
N CYS A 235 16.57 -14.29 0.89
CA CYS A 235 16.69 -15.74 0.81
C CYS A 235 16.03 -16.45 2.01
N PHE A 236 16.18 -15.92 3.23
CA PHE A 236 15.49 -16.47 4.40
C PHE A 236 13.97 -16.37 4.29
N MET A 237 13.45 -15.26 3.76
CA MET A 237 12.01 -15.10 3.55
C MET A 237 11.46 -16.03 2.45
N GLN A 238 12.30 -16.42 1.50
CA GLN A 238 11.93 -17.36 0.42
C GLN A 238 12.04 -18.83 0.83
N SER A 239 12.89 -19.16 1.81
CA SER A 239 12.98 -20.53 2.33
C SER A 239 11.71 -20.86 3.13
N LYS A 240 10.76 -21.54 2.48
CA LYS A 240 9.50 -21.96 3.09
C LYS A 240 9.77 -22.95 4.24
N PRO A 241 9.10 -22.81 5.40
CA PRO A 241 8.95 -23.91 6.33
C PRO A 241 8.02 -24.97 5.74
N LYS A 242 8.47 -26.22 5.68
CA LYS A 242 7.66 -27.41 5.44
C LYS A 242 6.67 -27.64 6.58
#